data_AF-A0A7X3VLD0-F1
#
_entry.id   AF-A0A7X3VLD0-F1
#
_cell.length_a   1.000
_cell.length_b   1.000
_cell.length_c   1.000
_cell.angle_alpha   90.00
_cell.angle_beta   90.00
_cell.angle_gamma   90.00
#
_symmetry.space_group_name_H-M   'P 1'
#
loop_
_entity.id
_entity.type
_entity.pdbx_description
1 polymer ?
#
loop_
_entity_poly.entity_id
_entity_poly.type
_entity_poly.pdbx_seq_one_letter_code
_entity_poly.pdbx_strand_id
1 'polypeptide(L)'
;MATNARILAEVKTGKPTITQVRAFCHVMDQHNAKVGIFITIEPVSAKMRQEAENMGSFEHNQKNYPRLQLWQLDDAYFENPDIINTRVRLPDAWRIRPTQKSERHFDNRQMRLLR
;
A
#
# COMPACT_ATOMS: atom_id res chain seq x y z
N MET A 1 -15.20 -20.25 -7.00
CA MET A 1 -13.77 -20.60 -7.02
C MET A 1 -12.98 -19.46 -6.41
N ALA A 2 -12.11 -19.71 -5.43
CA ALA A 2 -11.26 -18.67 -4.87
C ALA A 2 -10.17 -18.32 -5.89
N THR A 3 -10.30 -17.17 -6.55
CA THR A 3 -9.23 -16.64 -7.39
C THR A 3 -8.08 -16.26 -6.47
N ASN A 4 -6.94 -16.95 -6.57
CA ASN A 4 -5.71 -16.55 -5.88
C ASN A 4 -5.21 -15.23 -6.46
N ALA A 5 -5.75 -14.12 -5.94
CA ALA A 5 -5.33 -12.79 -6.34
C ALA A 5 -4.04 -12.43 -5.63
N ARG A 6 -2.97 -12.22 -6.41
CA ARG A 6 -1.70 -11.75 -5.87
C ARG A 6 -1.73 -10.22 -5.77
N ILE A 7 -1.44 -9.73 -4.57
CA ILE A 7 -1.25 -8.32 -4.27
C ILE A 7 0.23 -8.12 -3.94
N LEU A 8 0.86 -7.12 -4.55
CA LEU A 8 2.21 -6.69 -4.20
C LEU A 8 2.16 -5.31 -3.54
N ALA A 9 3.03 -5.09 -2.58
CA ALA A 9 3.23 -3.79 -1.98
C ALA A 9 4.72 -3.46 -1.94
N GLU A 10 5.06 -2.22 -2.26
CA GLU A 10 6.43 -1.70 -2.17
C GLU A 10 6.42 -0.43 -1.32
N VAL A 11 7.34 -0.35 -0.35
CA VAL A 11 7.49 0.80 0.54
C VAL A 11 8.76 1.56 0.18
N LYS A 12 8.67 2.90 0.09
CA LYS A 12 9.82 3.80 -0.08
C LYS A 12 9.85 4.85 1.03
N THR A 13 11.03 5.00 1.65
CA THR A 13 11.27 5.90 2.79
C THR A 13 12.03 7.18 2.40
N GLY A 14 12.06 7.54 1.13
CA GLY A 14 12.63 8.78 0.63
C GLY A 14 11.85 9.26 -0.60
N LYS A 15 12.25 10.39 -1.18
CA LYS A 15 11.52 10.99 -2.30
C LYS A 15 11.38 9.97 -3.44
N PRO A 16 10.16 9.49 -3.74
CA PRO A 16 9.98 8.48 -4.76
C PRO A 16 10.36 9.08 -6.11
N THR A 17 10.83 8.23 -7.01
CA THR A 17 11.13 8.60 -8.39
C THR A 17 10.19 7.87 -9.34
N ILE A 18 9.93 8.47 -10.50
CA ILE A 18 9.12 7.83 -11.54
C ILE A 18 9.72 6.48 -11.98
N THR A 19 11.06 6.37 -11.99
CA THR A 19 11.77 5.14 -12.32
C THR A 19 11.44 4.00 -11.36
N GLN A 20 11.31 4.29 -10.06
CA GLN A 20 10.90 3.28 -9.08
C GLN A 20 9.46 2.81 -9.33
N VAL A 21 8.54 3.72 -9.65
CA VAL A 21 7.15 3.36 -9.98
C VAL A 21 7.11 2.48 -11.23
N ARG A 22 7.86 2.82 -12.28
CA ARG A 22 7.94 2.00 -13.50
C ARG A 22 8.55 0.62 -13.26
N ALA A 23 9.60 0.55 -12.44
CA ALA A 23 10.19 -0.71 -12.03
C ALA A 23 9.17 -1.57 -11.27
N PHE A 24 8.37 -0.95 -10.39
CA PHE A 24 7.29 -1.64 -9.69
C PHE A 24 6.21 -2.16 -10.64
N CYS A 25 5.80 -1.36 -11.64
CA CYS A 25 4.88 -1.83 -12.69
C CYS A 25 5.41 -3.09 -13.40
N HIS A 26 6.70 -3.09 -13.77
CA HIS A 26 7.33 -4.25 -14.40
C HIS A 26 7.29 -5.49 -13.49
N VAL A 27 7.60 -5.33 -12.20
CA VAL A 27 7.51 -6.41 -11.20
C VAL A 27 6.07 -6.91 -11.07
N MET A 28 5.07 -6.04 -11.07
CA MET A 28 3.67 -6.44 -11.03
C MET A 28 3.31 -7.35 -12.20
N ASP A 29 3.71 -7.00 -13.42
CA ASP A 29 3.43 -7.80 -14.61
C ASP A 29 4.20 -9.13 -14.60
N GLN A 30 5.48 -9.12 -14.25
CA GLN A 30 6.29 -10.33 -14.12
C GLN A 30 5.70 -11.34 -13.13
N HIS A 31 5.12 -10.85 -12.03
CA HIS A 31 4.54 -11.69 -10.99
C HIS A 31 3.04 -11.95 -11.17
N ASN A 32 2.43 -11.52 -12.29
CA ASN A 32 0.98 -11.59 -12.54
C ASN A 32 0.15 -11.01 -11.38
N ALA A 33 0.64 -9.94 -10.77
CA ALA A 33 -0.04 -9.26 -9.68
C ALA A 33 -1.31 -8.56 -10.20
N LYS A 34 -2.44 -8.85 -9.54
CA LYS A 34 -3.71 -8.18 -9.85
C LYS A 34 -3.72 -6.76 -9.30
N VAL A 35 -3.04 -6.54 -8.18
CA VAL A 35 -2.96 -5.24 -7.51
C VAL A 35 -1.53 -4.96 -7.05
N GLY A 36 -1.11 -3.71 -7.22
CA GLY A 36 0.11 -3.14 -6.67
C GLY A 36 -0.21 -1.93 -5.80
N ILE A 37 0.41 -1.84 -4.64
CA ILE A 37 0.30 -0.70 -3.73
C ILE A 37 1.70 -0.11 -3.52
N PHE A 38 1.92 1.10 -4.00
CA PHE A 38 3.18 1.80 -3.82
C PHE A 38 3.05 2.79 -2.66
N ILE A 39 3.75 2.54 -1.56
CA ILE A 39 3.61 3.23 -0.28
C ILE A 39 4.80 4.18 -0.09
N THR A 40 4.51 5.43 0.25
CA THR A 40 5.51 6.48 0.47
C THR A 40 5.02 7.49 1.50
N ILE A 41 5.93 8.09 2.28
CA ILE A 41 5.62 9.25 3.13
C ILE A 41 5.79 10.58 2.38
N GLU A 42 6.48 10.54 1.24
CA GLU A 42 6.80 11.72 0.43
C GLU A 42 5.75 11.96 -0.67
N PRO A 43 5.57 13.22 -1.14
CA PRO A 43 4.61 13.57 -2.17
C PRO A 43 4.77 12.79 -3.48
N VAL A 44 3.66 12.28 -4.01
CA VAL A 44 3.61 11.64 -5.33
C VAL A 44 3.33 12.63 -6.45
N SER A 45 4.25 12.67 -7.43
CA SER A 45 4.18 13.55 -8.60
C SER A 45 3.05 13.18 -9.56
N ALA A 46 2.59 14.14 -10.37
CA ALA A 46 1.58 13.90 -11.41
C ALA A 46 2.00 12.81 -12.41
N LYS A 47 3.28 12.76 -12.79
CA LYS A 47 3.78 11.72 -13.71
C LYS A 47 3.67 10.31 -13.10
N MET A 48 3.89 10.16 -11.80
CA MET A 48 3.70 8.86 -11.12
C MET A 48 2.22 8.45 -11.12
N ARG A 49 1.31 9.41 -10.89
CA ARG A 49 -0.14 9.16 -10.97
C ARG A 49 -0.53 8.70 -12.37
N GLN A 50 0.05 9.31 -13.41
CA GLN A 50 -0.15 8.86 -14.79
C GLN A 50 0.31 7.42 -15.02
N GLU A 51 1.48 7.01 -14.49
CA GLU A 51 1.93 5.62 -14.58
C GLU A 51 0.94 4.66 -13.89
N ALA A 52 0.38 5.06 -12.74
CA ALA A 52 -0.63 4.28 -12.04
C ALA A 52 -1.95 4.15 -12.84
N GLU A 53 -2.38 5.23 -13.49
CA GLU A 53 -3.55 5.22 -14.39
C GLU A 53 -3.31 4.35 -15.63
N ASN A 54 -2.10 4.42 -16.21
CA ASN A 54 -1.73 3.64 -17.39
C ASN A 54 -1.72 2.13 -17.13
N MET A 55 -1.50 1.70 -15.89
CA MET A 55 -1.65 0.28 -15.51
C MET A 55 -3.10 -0.20 -15.57
N GLY A 56 -4.06 0.71 -15.67
CA GLY A 56 -5.47 0.41 -15.84
C GLY A 56 -6.14 -0.13 -14.58
N SER A 57 -7.18 -0.92 -14.79
CA SER A 57 -8.01 -1.48 -13.72
C SER A 57 -8.16 -2.99 -13.87
N PHE A 58 -8.56 -3.65 -12.79
CA PHE A 58 -9.00 -5.03 -12.80
C PHE A 58 -10.44 -5.10 -12.32
N GLU A 59 -11.20 -6.03 -12.89
CA GLU A 59 -12.57 -6.29 -12.50
C GLU A 59 -12.62 -7.35 -11.38
N HIS A 60 -13.44 -7.10 -10.37
CA HIS A 60 -13.80 -8.06 -9.34
C HIS A 60 -15.24 -7.83 -8.89
N ASN A 61 -16.08 -8.87 -8.97
CA ASN A 61 -17.50 -8.80 -8.63
C ASN A 61 -18.22 -7.59 -9.28
N GLN A 62 -18.05 -7.41 -10.60
CA GLN A 62 -18.67 -6.33 -11.39
C GLN A 62 -18.23 -4.91 -10.98
N LYS A 63 -17.15 -4.78 -10.20
CA LYS A 63 -16.54 -3.50 -9.82
C LYS A 63 -15.12 -3.44 -10.35
N ASN A 64 -14.75 -2.27 -10.87
CA ASN A 64 -13.39 -2.00 -11.33
C ASN A 64 -12.57 -1.33 -10.24
N TYR A 65 -11.35 -1.82 -10.06
CA TYR A 65 -10.40 -1.34 -9.07
C TYR A 65 -9.08 -1.00 -9.77
N PRO A 66 -8.38 0.09 -9.40
CA PRO A 66 -7.11 0.42 -10.02
C PRO A 66 -6.08 -0.70 -9.78
N ARG A 67 -5.34 -1.08 -10.82
CA ARG A 67 -4.29 -2.09 -10.70
C ARG A 67 -3.11 -1.58 -9.89
N LEU A 68 -2.67 -0.35 -10.13
CA LEU A 68 -1.63 0.31 -9.33
C LEU A 68 -2.24 1.45 -8.52
N GLN A 69 -1.96 1.48 -7.22
CA GLN A 69 -2.45 2.48 -6.29
C GLN A 69 -1.29 3.12 -5.55
N LEU A 70 -1.18 4.45 -5.63
CA LEU A 70 -0.19 5.21 -4.91
C LEU A 70 -0.75 5.61 -3.55
N TRP A 71 -0.14 5.10 -2.49
CA TRP A 71 -0.53 5.41 -1.12
C TRP A 71 0.51 6.33 -0.48
N GLN A 72 0.17 7.61 -0.47
CA GLN A 72 0.90 8.60 0.33
C GLN A 72 0.40 8.56 1.77
N LEU A 73 1.32 8.28 2.69
CA LEU A 73 1.15 8.44 4.12
C LEU A 73 1.38 9.92 4.45
N ASP A 74 0.39 10.55 5.04
CA ASP A 74 0.41 11.93 5.50
C ASP A 74 -0.20 11.99 6.91
N ASP A 75 -0.25 13.18 7.50
CA ASP A 75 -0.73 13.37 8.87
C ASP A 75 -2.14 12.82 9.10
N ALA A 76 -3.01 12.90 8.09
CA ALA A 76 -4.38 12.37 8.20
C ALA A 76 -4.42 10.85 8.41
N TYR A 77 -3.43 10.10 7.91
CA TYR A 77 -3.31 8.66 8.24
C TYR A 77 -2.92 8.44 9.70
N PHE A 78 -2.02 9.27 10.25
CA PHE A 78 -1.58 9.13 11.62
C PHE A 78 -2.65 9.57 12.63
N GLU A 79 -3.50 10.54 12.25
CA GLU A 79 -4.69 10.93 13.01
C GLU A 79 -5.78 9.85 12.96
N ASN A 80 -6.02 9.29 11.78
CA ASN A 80 -7.04 8.26 11.58
C ASN A 80 -6.59 7.20 10.57
N PRO A 81 -6.07 6.06 11.05
CA PRO A 81 -5.62 4.97 10.17
C PRO A 81 -6.72 4.40 9.26
N ASP A 82 -8.01 4.53 9.62
CA ASP A 82 -9.11 4.05 8.80
C ASP A 82 -9.25 4.80 7.47
N ILE A 83 -8.64 5.98 7.34
CA ILE A 83 -8.59 6.73 6.07
C ILE A 83 -7.93 5.94 4.94
N ILE A 84 -7.12 4.91 5.26
CA ILE A 84 -6.56 4.00 4.26
C ILE A 84 -7.66 3.39 3.38
N ASN A 85 -8.83 3.11 3.96
CA ASN A 85 -9.92 2.46 3.27
C ASN A 85 -10.61 3.33 2.23
N THR A 86 -10.44 4.65 2.28
CA THR A 86 -10.94 5.57 1.26
C THR A 86 -9.89 5.83 0.18
N ARG A 87 -8.60 5.72 0.53
CA ARG A 87 -7.47 5.96 -0.39
C ARG A 87 -7.10 4.75 -1.23
N VAL A 88 -7.08 3.56 -0.61
CA VAL A 88 -6.75 2.30 -1.27
C VAL A 88 -8.04 1.51 -1.49
N ARG A 89 -8.46 1.44 -2.76
CA ARG A 89 -9.68 0.76 -3.20
C ARG A 89 -9.37 -0.70 -3.50
N LEU A 90 -9.74 -1.57 -2.57
CA LEU A 90 -9.70 -3.02 -2.72
C LEU A 90 -11.13 -3.60 -2.57
N PRO A 91 -11.39 -4.81 -3.08
CA PRO A 91 -12.57 -5.57 -2.69
C PRO A 91 -12.73 -5.63 -1.16
N ASP A 92 -13.96 -5.57 -0.66
CA ASP A 92 -14.21 -5.50 0.79
C ASP A 92 -13.61 -6.69 1.57
N ALA A 93 -13.61 -7.87 0.95
CA ALA A 93 -12.99 -9.07 1.52
C ALA A 93 -11.45 -8.99 1.65
N TRP A 94 -10.79 -8.07 0.93
CA TRP A 94 -9.33 -7.88 0.91
C TRP A 94 -8.88 -6.64 1.66
N ARG A 95 -9.81 -5.88 2.26
CA ARG A 95 -9.47 -4.65 2.97
C ARG A 95 -8.54 -4.95 4.14
N ILE A 96 -7.50 -4.13 4.23
CA ILE A 96 -6.56 -4.15 5.34
C ILE A 96 -7.32 -3.64 6.56
N ARG A 97 -7.64 -4.53 7.50
CA ARG A 97 -8.14 -4.11 8.80
C ARG A 97 -6.96 -3.53 9.57
N PRO A 98 -6.98 -2.25 9.97
CA PRO A 98 -5.95 -1.76 10.86
C PRO A 98 -6.02 -2.59 12.13
N THR A 99 -5.00 -3.40 12.39
CA THR A 99 -4.84 -4.02 13.69
C THR A 99 -4.58 -2.88 14.66
N GLN A 100 -5.54 -2.62 15.55
CA GLN A 100 -5.34 -1.69 16.65
C GLN A 100 -4.05 -2.12 17.35
N LYS A 101 -3.07 -1.22 17.35
CA LYS A 101 -1.74 -1.49 17.88
C LYS A 101 -1.94 -1.98 19.31
N SER A 102 -1.73 -3.28 19.57
CA SER A 102 -1.72 -3.80 20.92
C SER A 102 -0.73 -2.95 21.71
N GLU A 103 -1.07 -2.57 22.95
CA GLU A 103 -0.13 -1.88 23.83
C GLU A 103 1.23 -2.56 23.74
N ARG A 104 2.28 -1.77 23.56
CA ARG A 104 3.64 -2.33 23.55
C ARG A 104 3.88 -2.89 24.95
N HIS A 105 3.76 -4.20 25.12
CA HIS A 105 4.36 -4.91 26.24
C HIS A 105 5.88 -4.93 26.08
N PHE A 106 6.52 -3.76 25.98
CA PHE A 106 7.92 -3.63 26.34
C PHE A 106 7.97 -3.53 27.86
N ASP A 107 7.89 -4.70 28.49
CA ASP A 107 8.17 -4.79 29.91
C ASP A 107 9.64 -4.38 30.09
N ASN A 108 9.89 -3.29 30.82
CA ASN A 108 11.20 -2.66 31.03
C ASN A 108 12.24 -3.56 31.75
N ARG A 109 12.03 -4.89 31.79
CA ARG A 109 12.94 -5.88 32.36
C ARG A 109 14.34 -5.83 31.74
N GLN A 110 14.45 -5.48 30.44
CA GLN A 110 15.76 -5.38 29.77
C GLN A 110 16.61 -4.19 30.23
N MET A 111 16.02 -3.14 30.84
CA MET A 111 16.78 -2.00 31.39
C MET A 111 17.29 -2.23 32.82
N ARG A 112 16.90 -3.32 33.48
CA ARG A 112 17.36 -3.64 34.85
C ARG A 112 18.69 -4.38 34.92
N LEU A 113 19.19 -4.90 33.79
CA LEU A 113 20.46 -5.63 33.69
C LEU A 113 21.66 -4.73 33.34
N LEU A 114 21.43 -3.42 33.17
CA LEU A 114 22.44 -2.41 32.83
C LEU A 114 22.72 -1.42 33.98
N ARG A 115 22.37 -1.79 35.23
CA ARG A 115 22.71 -1.02 36.43
C ARG A 115 23.58 -1.84 37.37
#